data_AF-A0A841QJM0-F1
#
_entry.id   AF-A0A841QJM0-F1
#
_cell.length_a   1.000
_cell.length_b   1.000
_cell.length_c   1.000
_cell.angle_alpha   90.00
_cell.angle_beta   90.00
_cell.angle_gamma   90.00
#
_symmetry.space_group_name_H-M   'P 1'
#
loop_
_entity.id
_entity.type
_entity.pdbx_description
1 polymer ?
#
loop_
_entity_poly.entity_id
_entity_poly.type
_entity_poly.pdbx_seq_one_letter_code
_entity_poly.pdbx_strand_id
1 'polypeptide(L)'
;MIEIEDRLFLLTARHVVEAYPANTLWFPPSPGANLETFGTVSTFYDQTHPNRDTVVVELHETGLADKIRSAGYWKILTIENIVAPKSYDRSGTRLLSGYPSELGYENQVGFAQTPLVLSTKVLEPDPTPSSISVPCPDTDMFFVFDNQLEDTATSEIVVPPKLQGMSGCGIWLLLPRTGTDFWEPWQSLYLIGTQRSVLPRHWIRGVSWRAIADILQSNDVGLSNGEAVPT
;
A
#
# COMPACT_ATOMS: atom_id res chain seq x y z
N MET A 1 -6.58 -4.43 0.07
CA MET A 1 -6.97 -5.42 1.10
C MET A 1 -6.23 -6.70 0.81
N ILE A 2 -5.94 -7.46 1.86
CA ILE A 2 -5.19 -8.72 1.77
C ILE A 2 -5.93 -9.81 2.55
N GLU A 3 -5.96 -11.01 2.00
CA GLU A 3 -6.46 -12.21 2.67
C GLU A 3 -5.30 -13.14 3.05
N ILE A 4 -5.27 -13.55 4.32
CA ILE A 4 -4.31 -14.51 4.88
C ILE A 4 -5.07 -15.42 5.84
N GLU A 5 -4.90 -16.75 5.73
CA GLU A 5 -5.59 -17.73 6.60
C GLU A 5 -7.12 -17.48 6.69
N ASP A 6 -7.78 -17.22 5.55
CA ASP A 6 -9.21 -16.88 5.43
C ASP A 6 -9.67 -15.63 6.19
N ARG A 7 -8.73 -14.78 6.61
CA ARG A 7 -8.98 -13.51 7.31
C ARG A 7 -8.64 -12.34 6.41
N LEU A 8 -9.48 -11.31 6.43
CA LEU A 8 -9.34 -10.13 5.58
C LEU A 8 -8.73 -8.97 6.37
N PHE A 9 -7.68 -8.37 5.82
CA PHE A 9 -6.97 -7.26 6.43
C PHE A 9 -6.89 -6.04 5.48
N LEU A 10 -6.96 -4.86 6.08
CA LEU A 10 -6.61 -3.59 5.49
C LEU A 10 -5.28 -3.11 6.07
N LEU A 11 -4.40 -2.63 5.21
CA LEU A 11 -3.09 -2.12 5.56
C LEU A 11 -3.10 -0.62 5.32
N THR A 12 -2.66 0.17 6.29
CA THR A 12 -2.62 1.63 6.16
C THR A 12 -1.59 2.24 7.11
N ALA A 13 -1.48 3.57 7.09
CA ALA A 13 -0.66 4.30 8.05
C ALA A 13 -1.35 4.41 9.40
N ARG A 14 -0.58 4.32 10.49
CA ARG A 14 -1.10 4.36 11.86
C ARG A 14 -1.83 5.67 12.15
N HIS A 15 -1.27 6.81 11.73
CA HIS A 15 -1.91 8.10 11.99
C HIS A 15 -3.28 8.26 11.32
N VAL A 16 -3.58 7.51 10.24
CA VAL A 16 -4.90 7.54 9.58
C VAL A 16 -5.96 6.97 10.52
N VAL A 17 -5.69 5.83 11.18
CA VAL A 17 -6.65 5.21 12.09
C VAL A 17 -6.71 5.88 13.47
N GLU A 18 -5.64 6.58 13.86
CA GLU A 18 -5.63 7.42 15.06
C GLU A 18 -6.46 8.70 14.86
N ALA A 19 -6.45 9.27 13.65
CA ALA A 19 -7.28 10.42 13.29
C ALA A 19 -8.74 10.04 13.04
N TYR A 20 -8.98 8.87 12.44
CA TYR A 20 -10.30 8.37 12.08
C TYR A 20 -10.44 6.91 12.51
N PRO A 21 -11.31 6.58 13.49
CA PRO A 21 -11.49 5.20 13.94
C PRO A 21 -11.75 4.25 12.76
N ALA A 22 -11.11 3.09 12.76
CA ALA A 22 -11.10 2.20 11.60
C ALA A 22 -12.50 1.76 11.14
N ASN A 23 -13.46 1.64 12.05
CA ASN A 23 -14.86 1.32 11.76
C ASN A 23 -15.64 2.46 11.07
N THR A 24 -15.07 3.66 10.99
CA THR A 24 -15.63 4.82 10.29
C THR A 24 -15.02 5.02 8.90
N LEU A 25 -14.00 4.24 8.55
CA LEU A 25 -13.39 4.29 7.22
C LEU A 25 -14.38 3.78 6.18
N TRP A 26 -14.42 4.48 5.04
CA TRP A 26 -15.31 4.18 3.94
C TRP A 26 -14.57 3.68 2.71
N PHE A 27 -15.24 2.84 1.94
CA PHE A 27 -14.80 2.43 0.61
C PHE A 27 -15.98 2.44 -0.38
N PRO A 28 -15.75 2.75 -1.66
CA PRO A 28 -16.74 2.58 -2.71
C PRO A 28 -16.77 1.11 -3.17
N PRO A 29 -17.87 0.35 -3.04
CA PRO A 29 -17.90 -1.06 -3.46
C PRO A 29 -17.76 -1.24 -4.98
N SER A 30 -18.17 -0.23 -5.76
CA SER A 30 -17.99 -0.13 -7.22
C SER A 30 -17.97 1.34 -7.66
N PRO A 31 -17.57 1.65 -8.90
CA PRO A 31 -17.65 3.02 -9.42
C PRO A 31 -19.08 3.58 -9.35
N GLY A 32 -19.23 4.78 -8.80
CA GLY A 32 -20.52 5.46 -8.68
C GLY A 32 -21.48 4.90 -7.63
N ALA A 33 -21.09 3.87 -6.87
CA ALA A 33 -21.90 3.37 -5.75
C ALA A 33 -21.77 4.27 -4.51
N ASN A 34 -22.75 4.19 -3.62
CA ASN A 34 -22.66 4.81 -2.31
C ASN A 34 -21.48 4.23 -1.53
N LEU A 35 -20.84 5.08 -0.73
CA LEU A 35 -19.77 4.67 0.17
C LEU A 35 -20.30 3.77 1.28
N GLU A 36 -19.51 2.78 1.65
CA GLU A 36 -19.83 1.82 2.71
C GLU A 36 -18.69 1.76 3.73
N THR A 37 -19.02 1.46 4.99
CA THR A 37 -18.01 1.17 6.01
C THR A 37 -17.55 -0.28 5.91
N PHE A 38 -16.37 -0.57 6.47
CA PHE A 38 -15.89 -1.94 6.61
C PHE A 38 -16.58 -2.75 7.73
N GLY A 39 -17.56 -2.17 8.42
CA GLY A 39 -18.28 -2.83 9.51
C GLY A 39 -17.44 -3.00 10.78
N THR A 40 -17.51 -4.19 11.36
CA THR A 40 -16.77 -4.53 12.59
C THR A 40 -15.29 -4.78 12.28
N VAL A 41 -14.39 -4.15 13.04
CA VAL A 41 -12.94 -4.24 12.79
C VAL A 41 -12.13 -4.39 14.08
N SER A 42 -10.92 -4.94 13.97
CA SER A 42 -9.89 -4.89 15.01
C SER A 42 -8.63 -4.23 14.45
N THR A 43 -7.95 -3.44 15.26
CA THR A 43 -6.76 -2.67 14.84
C THR A 43 -5.54 -3.15 15.61
N PHE A 44 -4.49 -3.52 14.89
CA PHE A 44 -3.25 -4.07 15.42
C PHE A 44 -2.08 -3.17 15.07
N TYR A 45 -1.31 -2.79 16.09
CA TYR A 45 -0.19 -1.87 15.98
C TYR A 45 1.13 -2.58 16.24
N ASP A 46 2.20 -2.11 15.62
CA ASP A 46 3.55 -2.48 16.05
C ASP A 46 3.87 -1.81 17.39
N GLN A 47 3.79 -2.58 18.47
CA GLN A 47 4.12 -2.12 19.82
C GLN A 47 5.63 -1.94 20.04
N THR A 48 6.45 -2.62 19.24
CA THR A 48 7.91 -2.62 19.38
C THR A 48 8.57 -1.47 18.63
N HIS A 49 8.00 -1.07 17.50
CA HIS A 49 8.52 0.00 16.65
C HIS A 49 7.41 1.00 16.27
N PRO A 50 6.92 1.82 17.22
CA PRO A 50 5.82 2.77 16.97
C PRO A 50 6.16 3.79 15.87
N ASN A 51 7.46 4.03 15.65
CA ASN A 51 7.97 4.92 14.61
C ASN A 51 7.82 4.37 13.19
N ARG A 52 7.33 3.15 12.96
CA ARG A 52 7.07 2.65 11.60
C ARG A 52 5.81 3.26 10.99
N ASP A 53 4.91 3.85 11.78
CA ASP A 53 3.66 4.48 11.30
C ASP A 53 2.85 3.58 10.34
N THR A 54 2.76 2.30 10.66
CA THR A 54 1.98 1.31 9.92
C THR A 54 1.03 0.58 10.87
N VAL A 55 -0.10 0.14 10.35
CA VAL A 55 -1.14 -0.54 11.12
C VAL A 55 -1.85 -1.58 10.25
N VAL A 56 -2.28 -2.66 10.89
CA VAL A 56 -3.11 -3.70 10.29
C VAL A 56 -4.51 -3.59 10.89
N VAL A 57 -5.52 -3.56 10.04
CA VAL A 57 -6.93 -3.56 10.44
C VAL A 57 -7.55 -4.86 9.95
N GLU A 58 -7.95 -5.75 10.84
CA GLU A 58 -8.72 -6.94 10.50
C GLU A 58 -10.20 -6.61 10.36
N LEU A 59 -10.81 -7.12 9.29
CA LEU A 59 -12.20 -6.89 8.92
C LEU A 59 -13.02 -8.13 9.27
N HIS A 60 -13.98 -7.98 10.20
CA HIS A 60 -14.80 -9.07 10.74
C HIS A 60 -16.19 -9.18 10.10
N GLU A 61 -16.50 -8.29 9.16
CA GLU A 61 -17.83 -8.23 8.54
C GLU A 61 -18.09 -9.47 7.67
N THR A 62 -19.05 -10.29 8.10
CA THR A 62 -19.44 -11.51 7.39
C THR A 62 -19.89 -11.20 5.96
N GLY A 63 -19.33 -11.87 4.96
CA GLY A 63 -19.70 -11.69 3.55
C GLY A 63 -19.09 -10.45 2.89
N LEU A 64 -18.31 -9.63 3.60
CA LEU A 64 -17.60 -8.50 3.01
C LEU A 64 -16.64 -8.93 1.90
N ALA A 65 -15.86 -10.00 2.13
CA ALA A 65 -14.95 -10.53 1.12
C ALA A 65 -15.70 -10.98 -0.16
N ASP A 66 -16.82 -11.70 0.00
CA ASP A 66 -17.64 -12.14 -1.14
C ASP A 66 -18.31 -10.98 -1.87
N LYS A 67 -18.74 -9.95 -1.12
CA LYS A 67 -19.25 -8.71 -1.68
C LYS A 67 -18.19 -7.99 -2.53
N ILE A 68 -16.99 -7.84 -2.00
CA ILE A 68 -15.85 -7.22 -2.70
C ILE A 68 -15.51 -8.01 -3.97
N ARG A 69 -15.44 -9.34 -3.88
CA ARG A 69 -15.16 -10.23 -5.03
C ARG A 69 -16.26 -10.15 -6.09
N SER A 70 -17.52 -10.22 -5.69
CA SER A 70 -18.67 -10.21 -6.60
C SER A 70 -18.85 -8.86 -7.30
N ALA A 71 -18.47 -7.75 -6.66
CA ALA A 71 -18.46 -6.44 -7.29
C ALA A 71 -17.37 -6.33 -8.39
N GLY A 72 -16.31 -7.11 -8.31
CA GLY A 72 -15.23 -7.18 -9.31
C GLY A 72 -14.38 -5.91 -9.44
N TYR A 73 -14.65 -4.88 -8.64
CA TYR A 73 -13.94 -3.60 -8.68
C TYR A 73 -12.65 -3.61 -7.87
N TRP A 74 -12.67 -4.26 -6.70
CA TRP A 74 -11.52 -4.39 -5.83
C TRP A 74 -10.90 -5.77 -5.97
N LYS A 75 -9.58 -5.82 -6.07
CA LYS A 75 -8.82 -7.07 -5.92
C LYS A 75 -8.48 -7.29 -4.45
N ILE A 76 -8.85 -8.46 -3.93
CA ILE A 76 -8.30 -8.98 -2.67
C ILE A 76 -6.96 -9.62 -3.02
N LEU A 77 -5.89 -9.12 -2.41
CA LEU A 77 -4.55 -9.64 -2.58
C LEU A 77 -4.36 -10.89 -1.70
N THR A 78 -3.57 -11.83 -2.16
CA THR A 78 -3.10 -12.97 -1.34
C THR A 78 -1.60 -12.82 -1.08
N ILE A 79 -1.02 -13.74 -0.31
CA ILE A 79 0.43 -13.77 -0.09
C ILE A 79 1.23 -13.87 -1.39
N GLU A 80 0.68 -14.46 -2.44
CA GLU A 80 1.32 -14.58 -3.76
C GLU A 80 1.54 -13.21 -4.41
N ASN A 81 0.76 -12.19 -4.03
CA ASN A 81 0.90 -10.83 -4.54
C ASN A 81 1.87 -9.98 -3.71
N ILE A 82 2.73 -10.61 -2.90
CA ILE A 82 3.56 -9.93 -1.92
C ILE A 82 4.97 -10.49 -2.00
N VAL A 83 5.96 -9.59 -2.01
CA VAL A 83 7.36 -9.96 -2.17
C VAL A 83 8.19 -9.48 -1.00
N ALA A 84 9.07 -10.36 -0.51
CA ALA A 84 10.03 -10.04 0.52
C ALA A 84 10.98 -8.92 0.05
N PRO A 85 11.37 -8.00 0.93
CA PRO A 85 12.39 -7.00 0.62
C PRO A 85 13.72 -7.59 0.14
N LYS A 86 14.10 -8.78 0.63
CA LYS A 86 15.36 -9.42 0.25
C LYS A 86 15.40 -9.88 -1.21
N SER A 87 14.25 -10.02 -1.84
CA SER A 87 14.08 -10.33 -3.25
C SER A 87 13.84 -9.08 -4.12
N TYR A 88 14.24 -7.88 -3.66
CA TYR A 88 14.27 -6.69 -4.52
C TYR A 88 15.22 -6.91 -5.69
N ASP A 89 14.69 -7.50 -6.77
CA ASP A 89 15.35 -7.45 -8.04
C ASP A 89 15.50 -5.97 -8.43
N ARG A 90 16.74 -5.52 -8.59
CA ARG A 90 17.05 -4.16 -9.04
C ARG A 90 16.41 -3.88 -10.40
N SER A 91 16.12 -4.90 -11.20
CA SER A 91 15.52 -4.79 -12.53
C SER A 91 14.04 -4.36 -12.53
N GLY A 92 13.31 -4.54 -11.43
CA GLY A 92 11.88 -4.25 -11.38
C GLY A 92 11.54 -2.75 -11.35
N THR A 93 10.40 -2.37 -11.92
CA THR A 93 9.88 -1.01 -11.83
C THR A 93 9.14 -0.84 -10.50
N ARG A 94 9.39 0.25 -9.77
CA ARG A 94 8.69 0.53 -8.51
C ARG A 94 7.55 1.48 -8.81
N LEU A 95 6.37 1.18 -8.30
CA LEU A 95 5.18 1.98 -8.51
C LEU A 95 4.64 2.47 -7.18
N LEU A 96 4.36 3.76 -7.07
CA LEU A 96 3.54 4.31 -5.99
C LEU A 96 2.12 4.48 -6.51
N SER A 97 1.14 3.84 -5.87
CA SER A 97 -0.25 3.90 -6.31
C SER A 97 -1.19 4.31 -5.17
N GLY A 98 -2.00 5.34 -5.39
CA GLY A 98 -2.99 5.80 -4.42
C GLY A 98 -3.81 6.99 -4.91
N TYR A 99 -4.42 7.70 -3.97
CA TYR A 99 -5.36 8.80 -4.25
C TYR A 99 -4.92 10.09 -3.55
N PRO A 100 -4.09 10.92 -4.19
CA PRO A 100 -3.71 12.21 -3.61
C PRO A 100 -4.93 13.14 -3.51
N SER A 101 -5.05 13.86 -2.41
CA SER A 101 -6.17 14.79 -2.16
C SER A 101 -6.25 15.90 -3.20
N GLU A 102 -5.13 16.30 -3.80
CA GLU A 102 -5.08 17.33 -4.85
C GLU A 102 -5.77 16.89 -6.15
N LEU A 103 -5.91 15.58 -6.38
CA LEU A 103 -6.66 15.04 -7.53
C LEU A 103 -8.12 14.70 -7.17
N GLY A 104 -8.58 15.10 -5.98
CA GLY A 104 -9.98 15.05 -5.59
C GLY A 104 -10.75 16.27 -6.09
N TYR A 105 -11.97 16.06 -6.56
CA TYR A 105 -12.84 17.13 -7.05
C TYR A 105 -14.32 16.81 -6.78
N GLU A 106 -15.11 17.85 -6.55
CA GLU A 106 -16.57 17.72 -6.52
C GLU A 106 -17.14 17.82 -7.95
N ASN A 107 -18.15 17.00 -8.23
CA ASN A 107 -18.92 17.01 -9.47
C ASN A 107 -20.43 17.03 -9.13
N GLN A 108 -21.29 17.00 -10.15
CA GLN A 108 -22.75 17.09 -9.96
C GLN A 108 -23.37 15.92 -9.16
N VAL A 109 -22.65 14.81 -9.05
CA VAL A 109 -23.11 13.57 -8.40
C VAL A 109 -22.47 13.39 -7.02
N GLY A 110 -21.37 14.10 -6.72
CA GLY A 110 -20.69 14.06 -5.42
C GLY A 110 -19.18 14.27 -5.54
N PHE A 111 -18.43 13.68 -4.62
CA PHE A 111 -16.98 13.74 -4.61
C PHE A 111 -16.37 12.62 -5.47
N ALA A 112 -15.40 12.96 -6.31
CA ALA A 112 -14.63 12.04 -7.13
C ALA A 112 -13.13 12.20 -6.86
N GLN A 113 -12.37 11.13 -7.09
CA GLN A 113 -10.92 11.13 -7.02
C GLN A 113 -10.33 10.40 -8.22
N THR A 114 -9.27 10.98 -8.78
CA THR A 114 -8.47 10.33 -9.82
C THR A 114 -7.32 9.55 -9.17
N PRO A 115 -7.17 8.24 -9.46
CA PRO A 115 -6.02 7.48 -8.98
C PRO A 115 -4.73 8.00 -9.62
N LEU A 116 -3.63 7.95 -8.88
CA LEU A 116 -2.30 8.27 -9.35
C LEU A 116 -1.43 7.01 -9.28
N VAL A 117 -0.68 6.70 -10.35
CA VAL A 117 0.29 5.60 -10.36
C VAL A 117 1.64 6.08 -10.91
N LEU A 118 2.54 6.45 -10.00
CA LEU A 118 3.86 6.97 -10.35
C LEU A 118 4.91 5.86 -10.44
N SER A 119 5.64 5.81 -11.55
CA SER A 119 6.87 5.03 -11.67
C SER A 119 8.03 5.74 -10.97
N THR A 120 8.77 5.00 -10.16
CA THR A 120 9.92 5.50 -9.41
C THR A 120 11.04 4.45 -9.33
N LYS A 121 12.19 4.86 -8.78
CA LYS A 121 13.38 4.05 -8.59
C LYS A 121 13.80 4.13 -7.13
N VAL A 122 14.54 3.11 -6.67
CA VAL A 122 15.19 3.15 -5.36
C VAL A 122 16.14 4.36 -5.32
N LEU A 123 16.14 5.09 -4.20
CA LEU A 123 17.07 6.17 -3.97
C LEU A 123 18.45 5.58 -3.64
N GLU A 124 19.42 5.79 -4.52
CA GLU A 124 20.79 5.28 -4.39
C GLU A 124 21.79 6.43 -4.18
N PRO A 125 22.90 6.22 -3.44
CA PRO A 125 23.19 5.05 -2.60
C PRO A 125 22.26 5.00 -1.38
N ASP A 126 21.99 3.80 -0.87
CA ASP A 126 21.32 3.60 0.40
C ASP A 126 22.28 3.93 1.57
N PRO A 127 22.32 5.21 1.99
CA PRO A 127 21.94 5.42 3.39
C PRO A 127 20.67 6.25 3.51
N THR A 128 19.99 6.07 4.64
CA THR A 128 18.88 6.90 5.08
C THR A 128 19.22 8.39 4.91
N PRO A 129 18.38 9.19 4.21
CA PRO A 129 18.60 10.62 4.06
C PRO A 129 18.80 11.30 5.42
N SER A 130 19.75 12.22 5.51
CA SER A 130 20.07 12.94 6.76
C SER A 130 18.92 13.80 7.30
N SER A 131 17.92 14.08 6.46
CA SER A 131 16.67 14.75 6.84
C SER A 131 15.74 13.88 7.70
N ILE A 132 16.01 12.58 7.85
CA ILE A 132 15.21 11.64 8.63
C ILE A 132 15.65 11.68 10.10
N SER A 133 14.78 12.17 10.98
CA SER A 133 15.06 12.28 12.42
C SER A 133 15.09 10.93 13.14
N VAL A 134 14.25 9.98 12.70
CA VAL A 134 14.13 8.64 13.30
C VAL A 134 14.06 7.58 12.19
N PRO A 135 15.22 7.04 11.76
CA PRO A 135 15.26 5.94 10.80
C PRO A 135 14.75 4.63 11.41
N CYS A 136 14.24 3.76 10.56
CA CYS A 136 13.88 2.37 10.86
C CYS A 136 14.62 1.47 9.85
N PRO A 137 15.95 1.29 10.00
CA PRO A 137 16.81 0.76 8.93
C PRO A 137 16.38 -0.60 8.37
N ASP A 138 15.79 -1.46 9.19
CA ASP A 138 15.36 -2.80 8.77
C ASP A 138 14.08 -2.81 7.92
N THR A 139 13.37 -1.68 7.86
CA THR A 139 12.03 -1.60 7.25
C THR A 139 11.79 -0.38 6.39
N ASP A 140 12.59 0.68 6.52
CA ASP A 140 12.48 1.87 5.68
C ASP A 140 12.86 1.54 4.24
N MET A 141 12.11 2.08 3.30
CA MET A 141 12.44 2.07 1.88
C MET A 141 12.44 3.50 1.38
N PHE A 142 13.44 3.87 0.58
CA PHE A 142 13.53 5.20 -0.01
C PHE A 142 13.49 5.12 -1.53
N PHE A 143 12.64 5.95 -2.14
CA PHE A 143 12.47 6.05 -3.58
C PHE A 143 12.65 7.49 -4.04
N VAL A 144 13.08 7.67 -5.28
CA VAL A 144 13.26 8.99 -5.89
C VAL A 144 11.90 9.70 -6.03
N PHE A 145 11.84 10.96 -5.66
CA PHE A 145 10.66 11.80 -5.91
C PHE A 145 11.07 13.11 -6.56
N ASP A 146 11.25 13.09 -7.88
CA ASP A 146 11.76 14.22 -8.67
C ASP A 146 10.60 15.12 -9.17
N ASN A 147 10.95 16.21 -9.85
CA ASN A 147 10.02 17.13 -10.50
C ASN A 147 9.34 16.54 -11.74
N GLN A 148 9.84 15.41 -12.24
CA GLN A 148 9.31 14.71 -13.40
C GLN A 148 9.31 13.22 -13.11
N LEU A 149 8.13 12.63 -13.11
CA LEU A 149 7.92 11.20 -12.96
C LEU A 149 6.97 10.73 -14.06
N GLU A 150 7.08 9.45 -14.41
CA GLU A 150 6.14 8.83 -15.35
C GLU A 150 4.87 8.45 -14.60
N ASP A 151 3.73 8.99 -15.03
CA ASP A 151 2.42 8.45 -14.68
C ASP A 151 2.13 7.25 -15.57
N THR A 152 2.16 6.06 -14.97
CA THR A 152 1.99 4.81 -15.71
C THR A 152 0.56 4.60 -16.23
N ALA A 153 -0.43 5.31 -15.68
CA ALA A 153 -1.80 5.24 -16.18
C ALA A 153 -1.95 5.93 -17.55
N THR A 154 -1.19 7.00 -17.79
CA THR A 154 -1.21 7.78 -19.04
C THR A 154 0.03 7.57 -19.91
N SER A 155 1.08 6.94 -19.36
CA SER A 155 2.42 6.87 -19.95
C SER A 155 3.06 8.24 -20.23
N GLU A 156 2.65 9.27 -19.49
CA GLU A 156 3.14 10.63 -19.64
C GLU A 156 4.16 11.00 -18.56
N ILE A 157 5.13 11.83 -18.93
CA ILE A 157 5.99 12.48 -17.95
C ILE A 157 5.23 13.67 -17.36
N VAL A 158 4.92 13.58 -16.07
CA VAL A 158 4.15 14.57 -15.34
C VAL A 158 4.99 15.22 -14.26
N VAL A 159 4.61 16.45 -13.87
CA VAL A 159 5.04 17.01 -12.58
C VAL A 159 4.14 16.36 -11.52
N PRO A 160 4.69 15.55 -10.60
CA PRO A 160 3.85 14.86 -9.64
C PRO A 160 3.11 15.86 -8.75
N PRO A 161 1.82 15.62 -8.44
CA PRO A 161 1.07 16.48 -7.55
C PRO A 161 1.60 16.37 -6.12
N LYS A 162 1.07 17.17 -5.20
CA LYS A 162 1.29 16.95 -3.78
C LYS A 162 0.67 15.62 -3.39
N LEU A 163 1.48 14.74 -2.80
CA LEU A 163 1.03 13.40 -2.37
C LEU A 163 0.28 13.43 -1.02
N GLN A 164 -0.27 14.56 -0.63
CA GLN A 164 -1.09 14.65 0.58
C GLN A 164 -2.29 13.71 0.43
N GLY A 165 -2.61 12.95 1.49
CA GLY A 165 -3.68 11.94 1.46
C GLY A 165 -3.24 10.55 0.96
N MET A 166 -2.00 10.37 0.51
CA MET A 166 -1.49 9.06 0.07
C MET A 166 -0.92 8.19 1.20
N SER A 167 -0.95 8.64 2.45
CA SER A 167 -0.48 7.86 3.60
C SER A 167 -1.10 6.47 3.64
N GLY A 168 -0.26 5.43 3.74
CA GLY A 168 -0.71 4.04 3.77
C GLY A 168 -0.99 3.42 2.39
N CYS A 169 -0.88 4.19 1.29
CA CYS A 169 -1.10 3.63 -0.04
C CYS A 169 -0.01 2.64 -0.45
N GLY A 170 -0.32 1.77 -1.42
CA GLY A 170 0.56 0.67 -1.80
C GLY A 170 1.80 1.14 -2.57
N ILE A 171 2.95 0.58 -2.18
CA ILE A 171 4.18 0.61 -2.98
C ILE A 171 4.35 -0.77 -3.60
N TRP A 172 4.45 -0.78 -4.92
CA TRP A 172 4.43 -1.99 -5.72
C TRP A 172 5.75 -2.19 -6.46
N LEU A 173 6.07 -3.45 -6.73
CA LEU A 173 7.15 -3.88 -7.59
C LEU A 173 6.55 -4.58 -8.80
N LEU A 174 6.81 -4.03 -9.98
CA LEU A 174 6.49 -4.63 -11.26
C LEU A 174 7.75 -5.33 -11.79
N LEU A 175 7.74 -6.66 -11.80
CA LEU A 175 8.84 -7.46 -12.33
C LEU A 175 8.65 -7.73 -13.83
N PRO A 176 9.73 -7.70 -14.63
CA PRO A 176 9.66 -8.12 -16.02
C PRO A 176 9.32 -9.62 -16.08
N ARG A 177 8.53 -10.02 -17.08
CA ARG A 177 8.15 -11.42 -17.27
C ARG A 177 9.40 -12.28 -17.48
N THR A 178 9.43 -13.43 -16.81
CA THR A 178 10.32 -14.54 -17.16
C THR A 178 9.45 -15.69 -17.70
N GLY A 179 9.70 -16.17 -18.92
CA GLY A 179 8.97 -17.32 -19.50
C GLY A 179 8.07 -17.02 -20.71
N THR A 180 7.35 -18.04 -21.18
CA THR A 180 6.52 -18.05 -22.41
C THR A 180 5.01 -18.13 -22.18
N ASP A 181 4.56 -18.29 -20.93
CA ASP A 181 3.15 -18.51 -20.61
C ASP A 181 2.25 -17.29 -20.89
N PHE A 182 0.93 -17.51 -20.86
CA PHE A 182 -0.06 -16.45 -20.99
C PHE A 182 0.11 -15.44 -19.85
N TRP A 183 0.22 -14.16 -20.21
CA TRP A 183 0.55 -13.11 -19.26
C TRP A 183 -0.70 -12.62 -18.54
N GLU A 184 -0.64 -12.58 -17.22
CA GLU A 184 -1.66 -11.98 -16.38
C GLU A 184 -1.03 -10.94 -15.43
N PRO A 185 -1.62 -9.73 -15.28
CA PRO A 185 -0.99 -8.64 -14.52
C PRO A 185 -0.58 -9.00 -13.08
N TRP A 186 -1.36 -9.85 -12.41
CA TRP A 186 -1.11 -10.26 -11.02
C TRP A 186 0.10 -11.18 -10.85
N GLN A 187 0.62 -11.75 -11.93
CA GLN A 187 1.83 -12.58 -11.93
C GLN A 187 3.11 -11.73 -11.95
N SER A 188 3.01 -10.41 -12.13
CA SER A 188 4.17 -9.52 -12.26
C SER A 188 4.13 -8.35 -11.29
N LEU A 189 3.02 -8.12 -10.59
CA LEU A 189 2.82 -6.99 -9.70
C LEU A 189 2.73 -7.45 -8.25
N TYR A 190 3.63 -6.93 -7.41
CA TYR A 190 3.76 -7.35 -6.02
C TYR A 190 3.74 -6.15 -5.08
N LEU A 191 2.96 -6.23 -4.00
CA LEU A 191 2.98 -5.26 -2.93
C LEU A 191 4.26 -5.47 -2.11
N ILE A 192 5.09 -4.43 -1.99
CA ILE A 192 6.36 -4.49 -1.26
C ILE A 192 6.37 -3.64 0.01
N GLY A 193 5.32 -2.85 0.23
CA GLY A 193 5.15 -2.04 1.42
C GLY A 193 4.10 -0.94 1.22
N THR A 194 4.05 -0.02 2.17
CA THR A 194 3.13 1.13 2.14
C THR A 194 3.88 2.45 2.18
N GLN A 195 3.31 3.48 1.56
CA GLN A 195 3.85 4.84 1.64
C GLN A 195 3.62 5.42 3.03
N ARG A 196 4.65 6.08 3.57
CA ARG A 196 4.61 6.68 4.90
C ARG A 196 4.75 8.19 4.86
N SER A 197 5.82 8.68 4.23
CA SER A 197 6.10 10.12 4.14
C SER A 197 6.75 10.48 2.83
N VAL A 198 6.77 11.77 2.51
CA VAL A 198 7.39 12.30 1.30
C VAL A 198 8.12 13.59 1.63
N LEU A 199 9.29 13.79 1.03
CA LEU A 199 9.93 15.08 0.93
C LEU A 199 9.90 15.51 -0.55
N PRO A 200 9.07 16.51 -0.91
CA PRO A 200 8.95 16.96 -2.29
C PRO A 200 10.29 17.22 -2.96
N ARG A 201 10.47 16.74 -4.20
CA ARG A 201 11.69 16.91 -5.00
C ARG A 201 12.94 16.19 -4.46
N HIS A 202 12.75 15.28 -3.50
CA HIS A 202 13.84 14.52 -2.90
C HIS A 202 13.50 13.03 -2.88
N TRP A 203 12.54 12.63 -2.04
CA TRP A 203 12.29 11.21 -1.80
C TRP A 203 10.85 10.90 -1.38
N ILE A 204 10.41 9.68 -1.69
CA ILE A 204 9.29 8.99 -1.06
C ILE A 204 9.88 8.00 -0.05
N ARG A 205 9.34 7.98 1.17
CA ARG A 205 9.68 6.99 2.20
C ARG A 205 8.51 6.03 2.37
N GLY A 206 8.81 4.76 2.21
CA GLY A 206 7.90 3.65 2.47
C GLY A 206 8.31 2.85 3.68
N VAL A 207 7.39 1.98 4.09
CA VAL A 207 7.58 0.97 5.13
C VAL A 207 7.38 -0.38 4.46
N SER A 208 8.41 -1.21 4.49
CA SER A 208 8.42 -2.50 3.79
C SER A 208 7.40 -3.49 4.35
N TRP A 209 7.06 -4.49 3.54
CA TRP A 209 6.20 -5.61 3.96
C TRP A 209 6.66 -6.26 5.28
N ARG A 210 7.97 -6.27 5.55
CA ARG A 210 8.51 -6.84 6.78
C ARG A 210 7.91 -6.22 8.05
N ALA A 211 7.69 -4.91 8.07
CA ALA A 211 7.05 -4.26 9.21
C ALA A 211 5.61 -4.73 9.41
N ILE A 212 4.90 -4.98 8.31
CA ILE A 212 3.50 -5.41 8.30
C ILE A 212 3.44 -6.87 8.77
N ALA A 213 4.35 -7.70 8.28
CA ALA A 213 4.57 -9.06 8.72
C ALA A 213 4.82 -9.16 10.23
N ASP A 214 5.68 -8.30 10.80
CA ASP A 214 5.95 -8.27 12.23
C ASP A 214 4.65 -8.05 13.05
N ILE A 215 3.71 -7.24 12.55
CA ILE A 215 2.39 -7.03 13.19
C ILE A 215 1.51 -8.28 13.04
N LEU A 216 1.42 -8.82 11.82
CA LEU A 216 0.60 -10.00 11.51
C LEU A 216 1.02 -11.24 12.32
N GLN A 217 2.31 -11.38 12.62
CA GLN A 217 2.87 -12.48 13.42
C GLN A 217 2.86 -12.22 14.93
N SER A 218 2.42 -11.04 15.37
CA SER A 218 2.33 -10.75 16.80
C SER A 218 1.31 -11.66 17.50
N ASN A 219 1.48 -11.88 18.81
CA ASN A 219 0.55 -12.70 19.60
C ASN A 219 -0.90 -12.19 19.56
N ASP A 220 -1.10 -10.90 19.33
CA ASP A 220 -2.42 -10.28 19.28
C ASP A 220 -3.18 -10.69 18.00
N VAL A 221 -2.46 -10.88 16.89
CA VAL A 221 -3.04 -11.29 15.59
C VAL A 221 -3.02 -12.80 15.43
N GLY A 222 -1.89 -13.44 15.77
CA GLY A 222 -1.73 -14.88 15.83
C GLY A 222 -1.59 -15.60 14.48
N LEU A 223 -1.22 -14.91 13.38
CA LEU A 223 -0.95 -15.60 12.11
C LEU A 223 0.36 -16.38 12.18
N SER A 224 0.37 -17.57 11.58
CA SER A 224 1.50 -18.49 11.70
C SER A 224 2.69 -18.09 10.82
N ASN A 225 3.91 -18.35 11.31
CA ASN A 225 5.18 -17.96 10.65
C ASN A 225 5.40 -18.60 9.26
N GLY A 226 4.61 -19.60 8.86
CA GLY A 226 4.86 -20.41 7.67
C GLY A 226 4.27 -19.88 6.36
N GLU A 227 3.18 -19.10 6.44
CA GLU A 227 2.43 -18.66 5.24
C GLU A 227 2.32 -17.13 5.10
N ALA A 228 2.56 -16.35 6.16
CA ALA A 228 2.31 -14.90 6.14
C ALA A 228 3.48 -14.04 5.62
N VAL A 229 4.68 -14.61 5.44
CA VAL A 229 5.89 -13.83 5.14
C VAL A 229 6.73 -14.53 4.08
N PRO A 230 6.82 -13.97 2.86
CA PRO A 230 7.83 -14.39 1.91
C PRO A 230 9.20 -14.08 2.56
N THR A 231 10.04 -15.09 2.77
CA THR A 231 11.39 -14.95 3.36
C THR A 231 12.46 -14.68 2.32
#